data_AF-A0A9E0KI61-F1
#
_entry.id   AF-A0A9E0KI61-F1
#
_cell.length_a   1.000
_cell.length_b   1.000
_cell.length_c   1.000
_cell.angle_alpha   90.00
_cell.angle_beta   90.00
_cell.angle_gamma   90.00
#
_symmetry.space_group_name_H-M   'P 1'
#
loop_
_entity.id
_entity.type
_entity.pdbx_description
1 polymer ?
#
loop_
_entity_poly.entity_id
_entity_poly.type
_entity_poly.pdbx_seq_one_letter_code
_entity_poly.pdbx_strand_id
1 'polypeptide(L)'
;MNSIVNIGVDAGSTTVKVVVTDEKHTILFKEYRRHLADVAGVISTVLGSLLHTLGDKSVHITITGSAGMGIAERCSLPFVQEVVASCELIQALYPTVKTLV
;
A
#
# COMPACT_ATOMS: atom_id res chain seq x y z
N MET A 1 -1.25 19.72 15.10
CA MET A 1 -0.20 19.03 14.34
C MET A 1 -0.90 18.12 13.34
N ASN A 2 -0.66 18.28 12.04
CA ASN A 2 -1.22 17.36 11.05
C ASN A 2 -0.45 16.04 11.16
N SER A 3 -1.03 15.04 11.82
CA SER A 3 -0.44 13.69 11.88
C SER A 3 -0.36 13.11 10.47
N ILE A 4 0.85 12.67 10.09
CA ILE A 4 1.11 12.02 8.80
C ILE A 4 0.49 10.62 8.84
N VAL A 5 -0.08 10.16 7.73
CA VAL A 5 -0.57 8.79 7.59
C VAL A 5 0.21 8.03 6.52
N ASN A 6 0.32 6.72 6.69
CA ASN A 6 1.04 5.85 5.77
C ASN A 6 0.03 5.11 4.89
N ILE A 7 0.27 5.07 3.58
CA ILE A 7 -0.54 4.36 2.59
C ILE A 7 0.33 3.30 1.92
N GLY A 8 -0.02 2.04 2.11
CA GLY A 8 0.55 0.90 1.39
C GLY A 8 -0.39 0.43 0.29
N VAL A 9 0.13 0.28 -0.92
CA VAL A 9 -0.62 -0.28 -2.06
C VAL A 9 0.07 -1.55 -2.55
N ASP A 10 -0.63 -2.68 -2.48
CA ASP A 10 -0.18 -3.97 -3.03
C ASP A 10 -1.04 -4.31 -4.26
N ALA A 11 -0.46 -4.14 -5.44
CA ALA A 11 -1.11 -4.41 -6.72
C ALA A 11 -0.54 -5.69 -7.35
N GLY A 12 -1.24 -6.80 -7.13
CA GLY A 12 -0.92 -8.10 -7.71
C GLY A 12 -1.61 -8.33 -9.06
N SER A 13 -1.47 -9.56 -9.59
CA SER A 13 -1.97 -9.96 -10.92
C SER A 13 -3.49 -9.98 -11.08
N THR A 14 -4.24 -9.96 -9.97
CA THR A 14 -5.71 -10.05 -9.98
C THR A 14 -6.39 -8.99 -9.13
N THR A 15 -5.69 -8.46 -8.11
CA THR A 15 -6.26 -7.62 -7.06
C THR A 15 -5.33 -6.48 -6.69
N VAL A 16 -5.96 -5.40 -6.21
CA VAL A 16 -5.30 -4.28 -5.55
C VAL A 16 -5.76 -4.29 -4.10
N LYS A 17 -4.80 -4.19 -3.19
CA LYS A 17 -5.02 -4.03 -1.75
C LYS A 17 -4.45 -2.68 -1.35
N VAL A 18 -5.20 -1.90 -0.59
CA VAL A 18 -4.75 -0.62 -0.05
C VAL A 18 -4.94 -0.65 1.46
N VAL A 19 -3.91 -0.28 2.21
CA VAL A 19 -3.97 -0.16 3.66
C VAL A 19 -3.48 1.22 4.06
N VAL A 20 -4.21 1.87 4.96
CA VAL A 20 -3.80 3.14 5.57
C VAL A 20 -3.58 2.93 7.05
N THR A 21 -2.45 3.39 7.56
CA THR A 21 -2.15 3.38 9.00
C THR A 21 -1.81 4.76 9.53
N ASP A 22 -1.96 4.95 10.84
CA ASP A 22 -1.30 6.05 11.55
C ASP A 22 0.22 5.76 11.73
N GLU A 23 0.91 6.66 12.42
CA GLU A 23 2.34 6.56 12.75
C GLU A 23 2.66 5.42 13.74
N LYS A 24 1.65 4.90 14.43
CA LYS A 24 1.77 3.75 15.36
C LYS A 24 1.40 2.43 14.68
N HIS A 25 1.26 2.43 13.34
CA HIS A 25 0.83 1.30 12.54
C HIS A 25 -0.59 0.78 12.86
N THR A 26 -1.43 1.62 13.49
CA THR A 26 -2.85 1.32 13.66
C THR A 26 -3.55 1.46 12.32
N ILE A 27 -4.24 0.41 11.88
CA ILE A 27 -4.99 0.44 10.62
C ILE A 27 -6.19 1.38 10.76
N LEU A 28 -6.22 2.42 9.92
CA LEU A 28 -7.31 3.39 9.81
C LEU A 28 -8.27 3.01 8.69
N PHE A 29 -7.75 2.39 7.63
CA PHE A 29 -8.53 1.96 6.46
C PHE A 29 -7.86 0.76 5.81
N LYS A 30 -8.67 -0.12 5.22
CA LYS A 30 -8.18 -1.16 4.31
C LYS A 30 -9.22 -1.46 3.25
N GLU A 31 -8.75 -1.72 2.04
CA GLU A 31 -9.60 -2.14 0.94
C GLU A 31 -8.92 -3.23 0.12
N TYR A 32 -9.72 -4.19 -0.34
CA TYR A 32 -9.33 -5.26 -1.24
C TYR A 32 -10.29 -5.24 -2.43
N ARG A 33 -9.77 -5.08 -3.65
CA ARG A 33 -10.59 -5.00 -4.86
C ARG A 33 -9.96 -5.75 -6.01
N ARG A 34 -10.76 -6.54 -6.75
CA ARG A 34 -10.30 -7.13 -8.02
C ARG A 34 -10.15 -6.01 -9.04
N HIS A 35 -9.03 -5.96 -9.75
CA HIS A 35 -8.78 -4.87 -10.71
C HIS A 35 -9.37 -5.14 -12.09
N LEU A 36 -9.69 -6.40 -12.43
CA LEU A 36 -10.33 -6.76 -13.72
C LEU A 36 -9.61 -6.14 -14.94
N ALA A 37 -8.29 -6.30 -14.98
CA ALA A 37 -7.36 -5.69 -15.96
C ALA A 37 -7.21 -4.14 -15.88
N ASP A 38 -7.89 -3.45 -14.98
CA ASP A 38 -7.77 -2.00 -14.74
C ASP A 38 -7.17 -1.68 -13.37
N VAL A 39 -5.86 -1.89 -13.24
CA VAL A 39 -5.12 -1.66 -11.98
C VAL A 39 -5.12 -0.17 -11.61
N ALA A 40 -4.83 0.70 -12.59
CA ALA A 40 -4.72 2.14 -12.38
C ALA A 40 -6.08 2.77 -12.01
N GLY A 41 -7.17 2.37 -12.68
CA GLY A 41 -8.50 2.86 -12.36
C GLY A 41 -8.96 2.44 -10.97
N VAL A 42 -8.66 1.20 -10.56
CA VAL A 42 -8.93 0.76 -9.18
C VAL A 42 -8.12 1.56 -8.16
N ILE A 43 -6.81 1.72 -8.36
CA ILE A 43 -5.99 2.54 -7.45
C ILE A 43 -6.53 3.97 -7.37
N SER A 44 -6.84 4.59 -8.52
CA SER A 44 -7.40 5.95 -8.56
C SER A 44 -8.73 6.04 -7.81
N THR A 45 -9.59 5.04 -7.93
CA THR A 45 -10.89 5.01 -7.24
C THR A 45 -10.73 4.91 -5.73
N VAL A 46 -9.83 4.04 -5.27
CA VAL A 46 -9.56 3.84 -3.84
C VAL A 46 -8.89 5.09 -3.25
N LEU A 47 -7.88 5.65 -3.91
CA LEU A 47 -7.22 6.88 -3.46
C LEU A 47 -8.17 8.08 -3.47
N GLY A 48 -9.05 8.20 -4.47
CA GLY A 48 -10.09 9.24 -4.49
C GLY A 48 -11.06 9.12 -3.31
N SER A 49 -11.45 7.90 -2.94
CA SER A 49 -12.29 7.66 -1.76
C SER A 49 -11.58 8.01 -0.45
N LEU A 50 -10.26 7.77 -0.39
CA LEU A 50 -9.42 8.13 0.75
C LEU A 50 -9.27 9.65 0.90
N LEU A 51 -9.18 10.43 -0.18
CA LEU A 51 -9.10 11.89 -0.11
C LEU A 51 -10.30 12.49 0.65
N HIS A 52 -11.51 11.99 0.40
CA HIS A 52 -12.71 12.42 1.12
C HIS A 52 -12.68 12.09 2.62
N THR A 53 -11.94 11.05 3.01
CA THR A 53 -11.86 10.57 4.40
C THR A 53 -10.70 11.21 5.17
N LEU A 54 -9.55 11.37 4.51
CA LEU A 54 -8.32 11.87 5.11
C LEU A 54 -8.21 13.40 5.08
N GLY A 55 -8.87 14.06 4.12
CA GLY A 55 -8.73 15.50 3.90
C GLY A 55 -7.29 15.89 3.53
N ASP A 56 -6.86 17.08 3.95
CA ASP A 56 -5.52 17.65 3.65
C ASP A 56 -4.40 17.12 4.57
N LYS A 57 -4.44 15.83 4.93
CA LYS A 57 -3.36 15.20 5.68
C LYS A 57 -2.16 14.94 4.76
N SER A 58 -0.97 15.18 5.27
CA SER A 58 0.25 14.70 4.62
C SER A 58 0.29 13.18 4.66
N VAL A 59 0.73 12.56 3.57
CA VAL A 59 0.78 11.10 3.43
C VAL A 59 2.15 10.63 2.98
N HIS A 60 2.59 9.50 3.52
CA HIS A 60 3.62 8.69 2.87
C HIS A 60 2.92 7.59 2.08
N ILE A 61 3.31 7.42 0.82
CA ILE A 61 2.76 6.36 -0.04
C ILE A 61 3.88 5.51 -0.61
N THR A 62 3.69 4.19 -0.55
CA THR A 62 4.60 3.21 -1.15
C THR A 62 3.79 2.15 -1.86
N ILE A 63 4.24 1.78 -3.06
CA ILE A 63 3.62 0.75 -3.89
C ILE A 63 4.49 -0.52 -3.86
N THR A 64 3.84 -1.68 -3.84
CA THR A 64 4.43 -2.99 -4.10
C THR A 64 3.56 -3.74 -5.12
N GLY A 65 4.06 -4.90 -5.53
CA GLY A 65 3.36 -5.82 -6.42
C GLY A 65 3.64 -5.60 -7.89
N SER A 66 3.66 -6.72 -8.61
CA SER A 66 4.12 -6.76 -10.02
C SER A 66 3.28 -5.87 -10.93
N ALA A 67 1.97 -5.80 -10.71
CA ALA A 67 1.08 -4.94 -11.48
C ALA A 67 1.17 -3.46 -11.07
N GLY A 68 1.69 -3.18 -9.88
CA GLY A 68 1.92 -1.83 -9.35
C GLY A 68 3.22 -1.19 -9.82
N MET A 69 4.22 -1.98 -10.23
CA MET A 69 5.57 -1.49 -10.61
C MET A 69 5.51 -0.41 -11.71
N GLY A 70 4.84 -0.69 -12.82
CA GLY A 70 4.73 0.28 -13.92
C GLY A 70 3.94 1.54 -13.54
N ILE A 71 3.05 1.46 -12.55
CA ILE A 71 2.32 2.62 -12.03
C ILE A 71 3.25 3.46 -11.16
N ALA A 72 4.01 2.82 -10.27
CA ALA A 72 4.98 3.50 -9.42
C ALA A 72 6.02 4.26 -10.27
N GLU A 73 6.56 3.63 -11.32
CA GLU A 73 7.48 4.26 -12.26
C GLU A 73 6.87 5.48 -12.97
N ARG A 74 5.69 5.31 -13.58
CA ARG A 74 5.02 6.39 -14.35
C ARG A 74 4.62 7.57 -13.48
N CYS A 75 4.27 7.33 -12.21
CA CYS A 75 3.86 8.34 -11.26
C CYS A 75 5.02 8.86 -10.39
N SER A 76 6.25 8.38 -10.59
CA SER A 76 7.41 8.70 -9.75
C SER A 76 7.14 8.46 -8.25
N LEU A 77 6.43 7.38 -7.93
CA LEU A 77 6.12 6.96 -6.57
C LEU A 77 7.14 5.90 -6.08
N PRO A 78 7.42 5.86 -4.77
CA PRO A 78 8.28 4.82 -4.19
C PRO A 78 7.73 3.42 -4.46
N PHE A 79 8.61 2.52 -4.92
CA PHE A 79 8.32 1.11 -5.09
C PHE A 79 9.17 0.27 -4.14
N VAL A 80 8.55 -0.70 -3.47
CA VAL A 80 9.23 -1.74 -2.69
C VAL A 80 8.87 -3.11 -3.26
N GLN A 81 9.83 -4.02 -3.32
CA GLN A 81 9.59 -5.37 -3.80
C GLN A 81 8.85 -6.20 -2.74
N GLU A 82 7.87 -7.02 -3.14
CA GLU A 82 6.96 -7.76 -2.24
C GLU A 82 7.69 -8.64 -1.20
N VAL A 83 8.72 -9.36 -1.61
CA VAL A 83 9.53 -10.23 -0.73
C VAL A 83 10.30 -9.39 0.27
N VAL A 84 10.89 -8.27 -0.17
CA VAL A 84 11.59 -7.33 0.74
C VAL A 84 10.61 -6.78 1.78
N ALA A 85 9.46 -6.26 1.36
CA ALA A 85 8.44 -5.72 2.25
C ALA A 85 7.94 -6.78 3.27
N SER A 86 7.75 -8.01 2.82
CA SER A 86 7.33 -9.12 3.68
C SER A 86 8.41 -9.51 4.68
N CYS A 87 9.67 -9.59 4.25
CA CYS A 87 10.81 -9.88 5.11
C CYS A 87 10.99 -8.81 6.21
N GLU A 88 10.84 -7.53 5.89
CA GLU A 88 10.89 -6.44 6.87
C GLU A 88 9.78 -6.58 7.92
N LEU A 89 8.55 -6.85 7.49
CA LEU A 89 7.42 -7.04 8.40
C LEU A 89 7.64 -8.23 9.35
N ILE A 90 8.10 -9.37 8.82
CA ILE A 90 8.37 -10.57 9.60
C ILE A 90 9.52 -10.33 10.59
N GLN A 91 10.60 -9.67 10.19
CA GLN A 91 11.70 -9.34 11.10
C GLN A 91 11.24 -8.43 12.24
N ALA A 92 10.37 -7.46 11.95
CA ALA A 92 9.87 -6.50 12.94
C ALA A 92 8.88 -7.13 13.93
N LEU A 93 7.94 -7.94 13.46
CA LEU A 93 6.83 -8.46 14.28
C LEU A 93 7.05 -9.88 14.81
N TYR A 94 7.84 -10.68 14.10
CA TYR A 94 8.04 -12.11 14.39
C TYR A 94 9.53 -12.49 14.26
N PRO A 95 10.44 -11.90 15.06
CA PRO A 95 11.89 -12.05 14.91
C PRO A 95 12.40 -13.49 15.06
N THR A 96 11.58 -14.38 15.63
CA THR A 96 11.88 -15.80 15.80
C THR A 96 11.53 -16.64 14.56
N VAL A 97 10.72 -16.13 13.64
CA VAL A 97 10.37 -16.80 12.37
C VAL A 97 11.60 -16.85 11.47
N LYS A 98 11.92 -18.05 10.98
CA LYS A 98 13.08 -18.29 10.11
C LYS A 98 12.71 -18.59 8.66
N THR A 99 11.44 -18.85 8.39
CA THR A 99 10.94 -19.21 7.07
C THR A 99 9.62 -18.49 6.81
N LEU A 100 9.54 -17.83 5.66
CA LEU A 100 8.33 -17.24 5.09
C LEU A 100 8.06 -18.01 3.78
N VAL A 101 6.82 -18.46 3.58
CA VAL A 101 6.37 -19.20 2.38
C VAL A 101 5.20 -18.48 1.76
#